data_AF-A0A182NEY8-F1
#
_entry.id   AF-A0A182NEY8-F1
#
_cell.length_a   1.000
_cell.length_b   1.000
_cell.length_c   1.000
_cell.angle_alpha   90.00
_cell.angle_beta   90.00
_cell.angle_gamma   90.00
#
_symmetry.space_group_name_H-M   'P 1'
#
loop_
_entity.id
_entity.type
_entity.pdbx_description
1 polymer ?
#
loop_
_entity_poly.entity_id
_entity_poly.type
_entity_poly.pdbx_seq_one_letter_code
_entity_poly.pdbx_strand_id
1 'polypeptide(L)'
;MLKKSTFLKGATTVLCPGSGSLGSGSAGTNSGGVSGAGGEKQRLRKMSTLLLLPPVKLLSRRRCYLCLKIAVLVVVFGLYFMLLLRESMSALTGSSGSGSGSSAAFSSSSSSMPSFAALASRGGMAKKTSAGGGKLDSMQNKRHGRGKHSAGGGGGNAVSDDGGIDGRLARPLKQRRQFPPQQHQTAPDGNGPGGGGSNHSTLNPVYEYSDEMNAAAETDFNERRMVQWNVCADHRIIGKYPPNAWEFFISPGHGIAWCNIFKAASSTWMYYFNILGGYSVKYLHRTKASPIDLARKRFPRPTATELNDYISNTISFLIVREPFERLLSAYRNKLEGCRNKYYKLLGEQIVKKFRKTPPIKGAKTPHGPTFREFLEFLVSHYRSGGRFDEHWSPVYSFCTPCSINFTLIAKMETFQRDSEYIIRQAGLETLLLNKMPRYKARWITNRSTSDTRNLIPRYFAQIDEKLLTDVLEIYQLDFELFGYNSTKYYGYVQSPDYG
;
A
#
# COMPACT_ATOMS: atom_id res chain seq x y z
N MET A 1 -13.43 12.11 -5.26
CA MET A 1 -14.36 11.46 -6.20
C MET A 1 -13.73 11.50 -7.58
N LEU A 2 -13.26 10.36 -8.11
CA LEU A 2 -12.86 10.26 -9.52
C LEU A 2 -13.93 9.45 -10.26
N LYS A 3 -14.47 10.08 -11.30
CA LYS A 3 -15.48 9.51 -12.18
C LYS A 3 -14.91 8.26 -12.85
N LYS A 4 -15.75 7.23 -12.79
CA LYS A 4 -15.64 5.95 -13.48
C LYS A 4 -15.69 6.13 -14.99
N SER A 5 -15.10 5.17 -15.69
CA SER A 5 -15.38 4.77 -17.08
C SER A 5 -14.94 5.73 -18.18
N THR A 6 -13.85 5.36 -18.84
CA THR A 6 -13.74 5.50 -20.30
C THR A 6 -13.13 4.21 -20.83
N PHE A 7 -13.90 3.13 -20.69
CA PHE A 7 -13.71 1.91 -21.47
C PHE A 7 -15.05 1.62 -22.15
N LEU A 8 -15.00 1.51 -23.48
CA LEU A 8 -16.07 1.07 -24.41
C LEU A 8 -17.03 2.15 -24.94
N LYS A 9 -16.92 2.40 -26.25
CA LYS A 9 -18.07 2.55 -27.15
C LYS A 9 -17.96 1.46 -28.23
N GLY A 10 -19.06 0.74 -28.45
CA GLY A 10 -19.26 -0.14 -29.60
C GLY A 10 -19.24 -1.63 -29.28
N ALA A 11 -20.39 -2.19 -28.93
CA ALA A 11 -20.97 -3.39 -29.56
C ALA A 11 -22.06 -4.01 -28.68
N THR A 12 -23.14 -4.32 -29.36
CA THR A 12 -24.46 -4.83 -28.96
C THR A 12 -24.41 -6.02 -28.00
N THR A 13 -25.28 -5.97 -26.98
CA THR A 13 -25.57 -7.04 -26.02
C THR A 13 -26.22 -8.25 -26.68
N VAL A 14 -25.62 -9.43 -26.53
CA VAL A 14 -26.29 -10.72 -26.68
C VAL A 14 -26.30 -11.39 -25.31
N LEU A 15 -27.50 -11.64 -24.80
CA LEU A 15 -27.76 -12.39 -23.57
C LEU A 15 -27.66 -13.90 -23.88
N CYS A 16 -27.00 -14.66 -23.01
CA CYS A 16 -27.07 -16.13 -23.00
C CYS A 16 -27.50 -16.66 -21.62
N PRO A 17 -28.18 -17.82 -21.59
CA PRO A 17 -29.17 -18.16 -20.57
C PRO A 17 -28.59 -18.86 -19.34
N GLY A 18 -29.31 -18.75 -18.22
CA GLY A 18 -29.04 -19.44 -16.97
C GLY A 18 -29.48 -20.91 -17.04
N SER A 19 -28.57 -21.82 -16.69
CA SER A 19 -28.83 -23.25 -16.55
C SER A 19 -29.46 -23.55 -15.20
N GLY A 20 -30.73 -23.96 -15.22
CA GLY A 20 -31.42 -24.60 -14.11
C GLY A 20 -30.96 -26.05 -13.92
N SER A 21 -30.90 -26.45 -12.66
CA SER A 21 -30.54 -27.79 -12.18
C SER A 21 -31.69 -28.77 -12.40
N LEU A 22 -31.44 -29.88 -13.11
CA LEU A 22 -32.30 -31.07 -13.12
C LEU A 22 -31.43 -32.30 -12.86
N GLY A 23 -31.68 -32.95 -11.72
CA GLY A 23 -31.19 -34.27 -11.39
C GLY A 23 -32.16 -35.34 -11.89
N SER A 24 -31.59 -36.45 -12.35
CA SER A 24 -32.24 -37.61 -12.96
C SER A 24 -32.23 -38.84 -12.05
N GLY A 25 -33.27 -39.68 -12.17
CA GLY A 25 -33.34 -41.08 -11.71
C GLY A 25 -34.73 -41.39 -11.11
N SER A 26 -35.70 -41.96 -11.84
CA SER A 26 -35.86 -43.38 -12.27
C SER A 26 -36.00 -44.32 -11.06
N ALA A 27 -36.97 -45.22 -10.87
CA ALA A 27 -38.04 -45.84 -11.66
C ALA A 27 -39.10 -46.42 -10.68
N GLY A 28 -40.28 -46.85 -11.17
CA GLY A 28 -41.14 -47.78 -10.40
C GLY A 28 -42.66 -47.70 -10.62
N THR A 29 -43.13 -48.44 -11.63
CA THR A 29 -44.41 -49.16 -11.79
C THR A 29 -45.59 -49.01 -10.80
N ASN A 30 -46.77 -48.87 -11.42
CA ASN A 30 -48.07 -49.52 -11.15
C ASN A 30 -49.12 -48.99 -10.13
N SER A 31 -50.36 -49.08 -10.62
CA SER A 31 -51.68 -49.31 -9.97
C SER A 31 -52.40 -48.19 -9.19
N GLY A 32 -53.52 -47.73 -9.75
CA GLY A 32 -54.89 -48.05 -9.26
C GLY A 32 -55.53 -47.22 -8.14
N GLY A 33 -56.78 -46.78 -8.37
CA GLY A 33 -57.86 -46.61 -7.37
C GLY A 33 -57.83 -45.32 -6.53
N VAL A 34 -58.72 -44.33 -6.70
CA VAL A 34 -60.15 -44.25 -6.30
C VAL A 34 -60.37 -44.01 -4.79
N SER A 35 -60.96 -42.83 -4.50
CA SER A 35 -61.87 -42.47 -3.39
C SER A 35 -61.35 -42.32 -1.96
N GLY A 36 -61.86 -41.28 -1.27
CA GLY A 36 -62.10 -41.35 0.17
C GLY A 36 -61.96 -40.03 0.93
N ALA A 37 -63.09 -39.48 1.35
CA ALA A 37 -63.27 -38.22 2.04
C ALA A 37 -62.88 -38.23 3.53
N GLY A 38 -62.69 -37.02 4.07
CA GLY A 38 -63.34 -36.59 5.33
C GLY A 38 -62.62 -36.87 6.64
N GLY A 39 -62.33 -35.79 7.40
CA GLY A 39 -61.88 -35.91 8.79
C GLY A 39 -61.39 -34.60 9.42
N GLU A 40 -62.21 -33.54 9.38
CA GLU A 40 -61.98 -32.29 10.09
C GLU A 40 -62.68 -32.35 11.47
N LYS A 41 -61.97 -32.01 12.56
CA LYS A 41 -62.57 -31.70 13.86
C LYS A 41 -62.15 -30.30 14.34
N GLN A 42 -63.17 -29.45 14.35
CA GLN A 42 -63.39 -28.14 14.96
C GLN A 42 -62.76 -27.87 16.35
N ARG A 43 -62.35 -26.61 16.58
CA ARG A 43 -63.08 -25.62 17.44
C ARG A 43 -62.34 -24.25 17.43
N LEU A 44 -62.83 -23.17 16.79
CA LEU A 44 -63.87 -22.17 17.21
C LEU A 44 -63.49 -21.42 18.52
N ARG A 45 -63.20 -20.11 18.55
CA ARG A 45 -64.06 -18.88 18.38
C ARG A 45 -63.16 -17.64 18.70
N LYS A 46 -63.41 -16.36 18.37
CA LYS A 46 -64.47 -15.59 17.68
C LYS A 46 -63.92 -14.16 17.41
N MET A 47 -64.52 -13.50 16.41
CA MET A 47 -64.35 -12.09 16.01
C MET A 47 -64.85 -11.08 17.06
N SER A 48 -64.38 -9.83 17.00
CA SER A 48 -65.25 -8.65 16.90
C SER A 48 -64.47 -7.37 16.59
N THR A 49 -65.10 -6.51 15.80
CA THR A 49 -64.61 -5.24 15.25
C THR A 49 -65.17 -4.05 16.05
N LEU A 50 -64.43 -2.93 16.05
CA LEU A 50 -64.79 -1.54 16.42
C LEU A 50 -64.94 -1.17 17.91
N LEU A 51 -64.01 -0.33 18.41
CA LEU A 51 -64.28 0.99 19.02
C LEU A 51 -62.94 1.69 19.41
N LEU A 52 -62.76 2.92 18.88
CA LEU A 52 -62.12 4.11 19.47
C LEU A 52 -60.61 4.16 19.86
N LEU A 53 -60.01 5.28 19.40
CA LEU A 53 -58.77 5.98 19.78
C LEU A 53 -57.48 5.66 18.98
N PRO A 54 -56.83 6.68 18.36
CA PRO A 54 -55.52 6.50 17.73
C PRO A 54 -54.42 6.45 18.80
N PRO A 55 -53.41 5.57 18.67
CA PRO A 55 -52.25 5.61 19.55
C PRO A 55 -51.38 6.82 19.20
N VAL A 56 -50.98 7.54 20.24
CA VAL A 56 -50.00 8.63 20.23
C VAL A 56 -48.82 8.27 19.32
N LYS A 57 -48.56 9.09 18.30
CA LYS A 57 -47.44 8.92 17.37
C LYS A 57 -46.14 8.87 18.18
N LEU A 58 -45.54 7.68 18.29
CA LEU A 58 -44.16 7.51 18.72
C LEU A 58 -43.29 8.48 17.90
N LEU A 59 -42.72 9.50 18.56
CA LEU A 59 -41.71 10.37 17.94
C LEU A 59 -40.60 9.47 17.39
N SER A 60 -40.33 9.59 16.09
CA SER A 60 -39.30 8.76 15.45
C SER A 60 -37.97 8.94 16.18
N ARG A 61 -37.24 7.84 16.38
CA ARG A 61 -35.91 7.78 17.03
C ARG A 61 -34.96 8.89 16.55
N ARG A 62 -35.11 9.32 15.29
CA ARG A 62 -34.33 10.41 14.67
C ARG A 62 -34.65 11.79 15.24
N ARG A 63 -35.91 12.08 15.55
CA ARG A 63 -36.32 13.37 16.18
C ARG A 63 -35.89 13.42 17.64
N CYS A 64 -35.98 12.31 18.38
CA CYS A 64 -35.47 12.24 19.76
C CYS A 64 -33.94 12.45 19.81
N TYR A 65 -33.20 11.83 18.87
CA TYR A 65 -31.75 12.02 18.77
C TYR A 65 -31.35 13.44 18.36
N LEU A 66 -32.17 14.10 17.54
CA LEU A 66 -31.95 15.50 17.17
C LEU A 66 -32.21 16.43 18.36
N CYS A 67 -33.29 16.23 19.10
CA CYS A 67 -33.55 17.00 20.33
C CYS A 67 -32.45 16.78 21.39
N LEU A 68 -31.96 15.55 21.56
CA LEU A 68 -30.85 15.26 22.48
C LEU A 68 -29.55 15.95 22.04
N LYS A 69 -29.24 15.97 20.75
CA LYS A 69 -28.08 16.70 20.21
C LYS A 69 -28.19 18.21 20.42
N ILE A 70 -29.37 18.77 20.20
CA ILE A 70 -29.62 20.20 20.42
C ILE A 70 -29.48 20.53 21.91
N ALA A 71 -30.05 19.72 22.80
CA ALA A 71 -29.93 19.90 24.24
C ALA A 71 -28.47 19.86 24.72
N VAL A 72 -27.67 18.89 24.23
CA VAL A 72 -26.24 18.81 24.55
C VAL A 72 -25.49 20.04 24.04
N LEU A 73 -25.78 20.52 22.83
CA LEU A 73 -25.15 21.75 22.30
C LEU A 73 -25.50 22.97 23.14
N VAL A 74 -26.76 23.14 23.54
CA VAL A 74 -27.19 24.26 24.39
C VAL A 74 -26.49 24.23 25.75
N VAL A 75 -26.35 23.05 26.36
CA VAL A 75 -25.63 22.92 27.64
C VAL A 75 -24.14 23.22 27.49
N VAL A 76 -23.48 22.70 26.46
CA VAL A 76 -22.04 22.93 26.22
C VAL A 76 -21.77 24.41 25.93
N PHE A 77 -22.56 25.03 25.05
CA PHE A 77 -22.43 26.47 24.76
C PHE A 77 -22.80 27.33 25.96
N GLY A 78 -23.80 26.94 26.75
CA GLY A 78 -24.19 27.64 27.98
C GLY A 78 -23.07 27.59 29.04
N LEU A 79 -22.46 26.43 29.25
CA LEU A 79 -21.32 26.29 30.18
C LEU A 79 -20.09 27.08 29.69
N TYR A 80 -19.81 27.05 28.39
CA TYR A 80 -18.73 27.84 27.80
C TYR A 80 -18.97 29.36 27.95
N PHE A 81 -20.20 29.81 27.72
CA PHE A 81 -20.58 31.21 27.92
C PHE A 81 -20.49 31.63 29.40
N MET A 82 -20.89 30.76 30.33
CA MET A 82 -20.74 31.01 31.77
C MET A 82 -19.27 31.09 32.21
N LEU A 83 -18.39 30.27 31.62
CA LEU A 83 -16.95 30.34 31.86
C LEU A 83 -16.35 31.65 31.33
N LEU A 84 -16.75 32.08 30.13
CA LEU A 84 -16.35 33.37 29.56
C LEU A 84 -16.83 34.55 30.40
N LEU A 85 -18.06 34.51 30.91
CA LEU A 85 -18.58 35.53 31.82
C LEU A 85 -17.79 35.57 33.13
N ARG A 86 -17.43 34.40 33.70
CA ARG A 86 -16.60 34.32 34.90
C ARG A 86 -15.21 34.93 34.70
N GLU A 87 -14.56 34.66 33.57
CA GLU A 87 -13.25 35.27 33.25
C GLU A 87 -13.37 36.79 33.06
N SER A 88 -14.42 37.26 32.38
CA SER A 88 -14.66 38.70 32.19
C SER A 88 -14.96 39.45 33.50
N MET A 89 -15.68 38.81 34.44
CA MET A 89 -15.95 39.37 35.77
C MET A 89 -14.71 39.36 36.66
N SER A 90 -13.84 38.35 36.53
CA SER A 90 -12.58 38.27 37.27
C SER A 90 -11.57 39.33 36.78
N ALA A 91 -11.68 39.78 35.53
CA ALA A 91 -10.89 40.89 35.00
C ALA A 91 -11.38 42.28 35.48
N LEU A 92 -12.64 42.39 35.93
CA LEU A 92 -13.24 43.64 36.40
C LEU A 92 -13.05 43.89 37.91
N THR A 93 -12.74 42.86 38.70
CA THR A 93 -12.46 42.99 40.14
C THR A 93 -10.96 43.07 40.48
N GLY A 94 -10.08 43.02 39.47
CA GLY A 94 -8.62 43.04 39.64
C GLY A 94 -7.97 44.43 39.73
N SER A 95 -8.75 45.52 39.87
CA SER A 95 -8.19 46.88 39.90
C SER A 95 -8.85 47.78 40.95
N SER A 96 -8.58 47.50 42.23
CA SER A 96 -8.65 48.52 43.28
C SER A 96 -7.99 48.04 44.58
N GLY A 97 -7.01 48.81 45.06
CA GLY A 97 -6.64 48.82 46.48
C GLY A 97 -5.22 48.37 46.84
N SER A 98 -4.27 49.29 46.69
CA SER A 98 -3.01 49.32 47.44
C SER A 98 -3.25 49.52 48.94
N GLY A 99 -2.57 48.76 49.80
CA GLY A 99 -2.55 48.99 51.25
C GLY A 99 -1.65 48.02 52.02
N SER A 100 -0.58 48.58 52.60
CA SER A 100 0.49 48.01 53.42
C SER A 100 0.05 47.29 54.72
N GLY A 101 0.85 46.31 55.20
CA GLY A 101 0.87 45.94 56.63
C GLY A 101 1.33 44.52 56.99
N SER A 102 2.61 44.40 57.32
CA SER A 102 3.34 43.48 58.22
C SER A 102 2.72 42.19 58.82
N SER A 103 3.59 41.16 58.81
CA SER A 103 4.00 40.25 59.93
C SER A 103 3.47 38.80 60.07
N ALA A 104 4.45 37.92 60.30
CA ALA A 104 4.48 36.62 61.01
C ALA A 104 4.15 35.29 60.28
N ALA A 105 5.23 34.56 60.00
CA ALA A 105 5.55 33.15 60.33
C ALA A 105 4.54 32.00 60.07
N PHE A 106 4.94 30.99 59.27
CA PHE A 106 5.49 29.67 59.69
C PHE A 106 5.63 28.72 58.46
N SER A 107 6.75 27.96 58.44
CA SER A 107 7.02 26.59 57.94
C SER A 107 6.04 25.90 56.96
N SER A 108 6.41 25.10 55.95
CA SER A 108 7.58 24.26 55.68
C SER A 108 7.45 23.59 54.29
N SER A 109 8.60 23.21 53.70
CA SER A 109 8.83 22.12 52.72
C SER A 109 8.13 22.22 51.35
N SER A 110 8.70 21.85 50.20
CA SER A 110 10.02 21.39 49.77
C SER A 110 9.92 21.18 48.26
N SER A 111 11.08 21.20 47.58
CA SER A 111 11.40 20.50 46.33
C SER A 111 11.28 21.24 44.96
N SER A 112 12.46 21.28 44.33
CA SER A 112 12.80 21.17 42.90
C SER A 112 12.55 22.34 41.93
N MET A 113 13.67 22.96 41.54
CA MET A 113 13.94 23.72 40.30
C MET A 113 13.92 22.84 39.03
N PRO A 114 14.23 23.37 37.82
CA PRO A 114 13.74 24.57 37.13
C PRO A 114 13.26 24.23 35.69
N SER A 115 12.61 25.17 34.98
CA SER A 115 12.49 25.11 33.53
C SER A 115 12.86 26.44 32.87
N PHE A 116 13.82 26.36 31.96
CA PHE A 116 14.21 27.39 31.01
C PHE A 116 13.09 27.62 29.98
N ALA A 117 12.73 28.89 29.74
CA ALA A 117 12.16 29.31 28.46
C ALA A 117 12.74 30.67 28.07
N ALA A 118 13.56 30.62 27.03
CA ALA A 118 14.13 31.76 26.34
C ALA A 118 13.14 32.36 25.33
N LEU A 119 13.29 33.68 25.14
CA LEU A 119 13.18 34.45 23.89
C LEU A 119 12.16 34.02 22.82
N ALA A 120 11.28 34.96 22.44
CA ALA A 120 11.54 35.87 21.31
C ALA A 120 10.24 36.58 20.89
N SER A 121 10.28 37.90 20.68
CA SER A 121 9.90 38.48 19.39
C SER A 121 10.21 39.97 19.37
N ARG A 122 11.10 40.37 18.46
CA ARG A 122 11.40 41.74 18.08
C ARG A 122 11.45 41.75 16.55
N GLY A 123 10.71 42.69 15.94
CA GLY A 123 10.66 42.93 14.50
C GLY A 123 9.22 43.22 14.09
N GLY A 124 8.83 44.42 13.66
CA GLY A 124 9.59 45.42 12.93
C GLY A 124 8.85 45.68 11.61
N MET A 125 8.20 46.84 11.54
CA MET A 125 7.30 47.30 10.48
C MET A 125 7.88 47.29 9.07
N ALA A 126 7.01 47.12 8.06
CA ALA A 126 7.14 47.82 6.79
C ALA A 126 5.75 48.11 6.16
N LYS A 127 5.62 49.34 5.66
CA LYS A 127 4.40 50.04 5.24
C LYS A 127 3.89 49.64 3.84
N LYS A 128 2.57 49.87 3.70
CA LYS A 128 1.75 50.03 2.49
C LYS A 128 2.41 50.79 1.34
N THR A 129 2.11 50.35 0.12
CA THR A 129 1.59 51.23 -0.95
C THR A 129 0.49 50.51 -1.74
N SER A 130 -0.53 51.26 -2.13
CA SER A 130 -1.69 50.84 -2.90
C SER A 130 -1.61 51.40 -4.32
N ALA A 131 -2.08 50.68 -5.33
CA ALA A 131 -2.83 51.23 -6.46
C ALA A 131 -3.32 50.12 -7.40
N GLY A 132 -4.51 50.32 -7.98
CA GLY A 132 -4.84 49.83 -9.32
C GLY A 132 -5.70 48.58 -9.39
N GLY A 133 -7.02 48.78 -9.48
CA GLY A 133 -7.99 47.74 -9.82
C GLY A 133 -8.06 47.43 -11.32
N GLY A 134 -8.91 46.46 -11.66
CA GLY A 134 -9.27 46.18 -13.06
C GLY A 134 -9.58 44.72 -13.33
N LYS A 135 -10.87 44.38 -13.21
CA LYS A 135 -11.49 43.11 -13.58
C LYS A 135 -11.89 43.18 -15.06
N LEU A 136 -11.60 42.17 -15.89
CA LEU A 136 -12.48 41.67 -16.96
C LEU A 136 -11.90 40.50 -17.76
N ASP A 137 -12.84 39.82 -18.42
CA ASP A 137 -12.91 38.43 -18.80
C ASP A 137 -12.32 38.06 -20.19
N SER A 138 -12.01 36.77 -20.31
CA SER A 138 -12.33 35.84 -21.42
C SER A 138 -11.58 35.90 -22.76
N MET A 139 -11.62 34.70 -23.38
CA MET A 139 -11.44 34.33 -24.79
C MET A 139 -10.03 33.95 -25.28
N GLN A 140 -9.74 32.66 -25.12
CA GLN A 140 -9.69 31.69 -26.23
C GLN A 140 -9.04 32.15 -27.55
N ASN A 141 -7.88 31.57 -27.89
CA ASN A 141 -7.56 31.33 -29.29
C ASN A 141 -6.73 30.05 -29.50
N LYS A 142 -7.29 29.17 -30.34
CA LYS A 142 -6.57 28.09 -31.02
C LYS A 142 -5.67 28.72 -32.08
N ARG A 143 -4.45 28.21 -32.28
CA ARG A 143 -3.85 28.14 -33.62
C ARG A 143 -2.94 26.92 -33.75
N HIS A 144 -3.20 26.19 -34.83
CA HIS A 144 -2.33 25.19 -35.42
C HIS A 144 -1.10 25.87 -36.05
N GLY A 145 0.02 25.16 -36.13
CA GLY A 145 1.16 25.53 -36.95
C GLY A 145 2.16 24.38 -37.02
N ARG A 146 2.41 23.91 -38.23
CA ARG A 146 3.10 22.67 -38.63
C ARG A 146 4.30 23.09 -39.48
N GLY A 147 5.45 22.40 -39.36
CA GLY A 147 6.62 22.50 -40.26
C GLY A 147 7.89 22.13 -39.50
N LYS A 148 8.51 20.94 -39.62
CA LYS A 148 9.25 20.28 -40.73
C LYS A 148 10.52 21.01 -41.23
N HIS A 149 11.56 20.18 -41.44
CA HIS A 149 12.88 20.39 -42.09
C HIS A 149 14.07 20.61 -41.14
N SER A 150 15.26 20.07 -41.37
CA SER A 150 15.76 18.90 -42.13
C SER A 150 17.22 18.69 -41.69
N ALA A 151 17.72 17.50 -41.99
CA ALA A 151 19.07 16.98 -41.82
C ALA A 151 20.24 17.80 -42.40
N GLY A 152 21.46 17.45 -41.95
CA GLY A 152 22.77 17.73 -42.55
C GLY A 152 23.74 18.29 -41.49
N GLY A 153 24.91 17.73 -41.16
CA GLY A 153 25.81 16.80 -41.83
C GLY A 153 27.21 17.44 -41.90
N GLY A 154 28.24 16.77 -41.38
CA GLY A 154 29.65 17.00 -41.78
C GLY A 154 30.61 17.68 -40.80
N GLY A 155 31.46 16.86 -40.15
CA GLY A 155 32.92 16.85 -40.32
C GLY A 155 33.82 17.99 -39.81
N GLY A 156 34.85 17.62 -39.02
CA GLY A 156 36.23 18.07 -39.29
C GLY A 156 36.99 18.89 -38.23
N ASN A 157 37.85 18.19 -37.47
CA ASN A 157 39.25 18.48 -37.08
C ASN A 157 39.74 19.71 -36.26
N ALA A 158 40.80 19.39 -35.49
CA ALA A 158 41.93 20.18 -34.97
C ALA A 158 41.66 21.04 -33.70
N VAL A 159 42.22 20.72 -32.52
CA VAL A 159 43.63 20.75 -32.03
C VAL A 159 44.04 22.14 -31.48
N SER A 160 44.57 22.09 -30.25
CA SER A 160 45.47 23.03 -29.53
C SER A 160 44.91 23.96 -28.44
N ASP A 161 45.47 23.70 -27.25
CA ASP A 161 46.08 24.63 -26.28
C ASP A 161 45.26 25.41 -25.24
N ASP A 162 45.52 24.96 -23.99
CA ASP A 162 46.12 25.70 -22.88
C ASP A 162 45.26 26.64 -22.00
N GLY A 163 45.60 26.64 -20.71
CA GLY A 163 45.18 27.66 -19.73
C GLY A 163 44.26 27.18 -18.62
N GLY A 164 44.83 26.56 -17.58
CA GLY A 164 44.15 26.36 -16.31
C GLY A 164 44.03 27.66 -15.48
N ILE A 165 42.91 27.82 -14.77
CA ILE A 165 42.84 28.61 -13.53
C ILE A 165 41.91 27.88 -12.55
N ASP A 166 42.51 27.43 -11.44
CA ASP A 166 41.87 26.79 -10.30
C ASP A 166 40.93 27.75 -9.55
N GLY A 167 39.68 27.30 -9.33
CA GLY A 167 38.70 27.95 -8.48
C GLY A 167 37.99 26.93 -7.59
N ARG A 168 38.70 26.38 -6.60
CA ARG A 168 38.12 25.52 -5.55
C ARG A 168 37.13 26.31 -4.69
N LEU A 169 35.84 26.04 -4.88
CA LEU A 169 34.81 26.34 -3.86
C LEU A 169 34.59 25.10 -2.98
N ALA A 170 34.80 25.32 -1.68
CA ALA A 170 34.81 24.33 -0.61
C ALA A 170 33.47 23.61 -0.43
N ARG A 171 33.54 22.29 -0.19
CA ARG A 171 32.41 21.47 0.30
C ARG A 171 32.25 21.63 1.81
N PRO A 172 31.02 21.75 2.36
CA PRO A 172 30.82 21.72 3.81
C PRO A 172 31.03 20.31 4.39
N LEU A 173 31.78 20.26 5.49
CA LEU A 173 32.06 19.08 6.32
C LEU A 173 30.77 18.50 6.93
N LYS A 174 30.48 17.22 6.65
CA LYS A 174 29.51 16.43 7.44
C LYS A 174 30.17 16.02 8.75
N GLN A 175 29.64 16.51 9.87
CA GLN A 175 29.96 16.02 11.21
C GLN A 175 29.58 14.54 11.34
N ARG A 176 30.60 13.68 11.38
CA ARG A 176 30.51 12.28 11.76
C ARG A 176 30.44 12.23 13.29
N ARG A 177 29.28 11.94 13.87
CA ARG A 177 29.19 11.63 15.31
C ARG A 177 29.86 10.26 15.52
N GLN A 178 31.09 10.26 16.01
CA GLN A 178 31.75 9.08 16.57
C GLN A 178 31.22 8.87 17.99
N PHE A 179 30.66 7.69 18.27
CA PHE A 179 30.44 7.22 19.64
C PHE A 179 31.71 6.50 20.12
N PRO A 180 32.10 6.64 21.41
CA PRO A 180 33.31 6.05 21.94
C PRO A 180 33.19 4.53 22.13
N PRO A 181 34.29 3.75 22.01
CA PRO A 181 34.27 2.31 22.21
C PRO A 181 34.15 1.99 23.71
N GLN A 182 33.18 1.15 24.08
CA GLN A 182 33.10 0.58 25.43
C GLN A 182 34.12 -0.55 25.57
N GLN A 183 34.90 -0.48 26.65
CA GLN A 183 35.94 -1.44 27.01
C GLN A 183 35.33 -2.76 27.49
N HIS A 184 35.76 -3.87 26.90
CA HIS A 184 35.49 -5.22 27.40
C HIS A 184 36.32 -5.48 28.67
N GLN A 185 35.65 -5.81 29.78
CA GLN A 185 36.28 -6.49 30.91
C GLN A 185 35.94 -7.98 30.82
N THR A 186 36.98 -8.80 30.67
CA THR A 186 36.94 -10.26 30.77
C THR A 186 37.09 -10.68 32.23
N ALA A 187 36.31 -11.65 32.68
CA ALA A 187 36.56 -12.40 33.91
C ALA A 187 36.31 -13.91 33.66
N PRO A 188 36.99 -14.81 34.40
CA PRO A 188 37.43 -16.11 33.88
C PRO A 188 36.53 -17.31 34.22
N ASP A 189 36.77 -18.38 33.48
CA ASP A 189 36.20 -19.72 33.62
C ASP A 189 36.44 -20.37 34.99
N GLY A 190 35.43 -21.10 35.48
CA GLY A 190 35.51 -21.99 36.63
C GLY A 190 34.60 -23.21 36.44
N ASN A 191 35.22 -24.38 36.35
CA ASN A 191 34.59 -25.68 36.05
C ASN A 191 34.35 -26.48 37.34
N GLY A 192 33.20 -27.13 37.52
CA GLY A 192 32.98 -28.15 38.57
C GLY A 192 31.50 -28.52 38.83
N PRO A 193 31.16 -29.80 39.15
CA PRO A 193 29.96 -30.46 38.63
C PRO A 193 28.86 -30.81 39.66
N GLY A 194 27.64 -31.05 39.14
CA GLY A 194 26.66 -31.98 39.72
C GLY A 194 25.50 -31.38 40.52
N GLY A 195 24.27 -31.55 40.03
CA GLY A 195 23.05 -31.30 40.81
C GLY A 195 21.79 -31.27 39.95
N GLY A 196 21.08 -32.40 39.88
CA GLY A 196 19.79 -32.50 39.21
C GLY A 196 18.73 -31.61 39.87
N GLY A 197 18.09 -30.77 39.06
CA GLY A 197 17.00 -29.90 39.47
C GLY A 197 16.11 -29.62 38.26
N SER A 198 14.88 -30.11 38.32
CA SER A 198 13.81 -29.87 37.38
C SER A 198 13.49 -28.38 37.27
N ASN A 199 14.04 -27.70 36.28
CA ASN A 199 13.64 -26.34 35.92
C ASN A 199 12.69 -26.39 34.72
N HIS A 200 11.39 -26.30 35.01
CA HIS A 200 10.37 -25.89 34.07
C HIS A 200 10.80 -24.55 33.44
N SER A 201 11.32 -24.59 32.22
CA SER A 201 11.62 -23.38 31.45
C SER A 201 10.29 -22.69 31.10
N THR A 202 9.95 -21.65 31.87
CA THR A 202 8.86 -20.71 31.59
C THR A 202 9.37 -19.45 30.88
N LEU A 203 10.48 -19.57 30.14
CA LEU A 203 10.88 -18.53 29.20
C LEU A 203 10.17 -18.79 27.87
N ASN A 204 9.16 -17.97 27.60
CA ASN A 204 8.72 -17.71 26.22
C ASN A 204 9.99 -17.52 25.38
N PRO A 205 10.16 -18.21 24.23
CA PRO A 205 11.20 -17.86 23.30
C PRO A 205 10.79 -16.51 22.70
N VAL A 206 11.21 -15.43 23.37
CA VAL A 206 11.41 -14.16 22.69
C VAL A 206 12.40 -14.51 21.59
N TYR A 207 11.94 -14.51 20.35
CA TYR A 207 12.78 -14.63 19.18
C TYR A 207 13.81 -13.50 19.28
N GLU A 208 14.99 -13.83 19.81
CA GLU A 208 16.08 -12.90 20.02
C GLU A 208 16.68 -12.65 18.64
N TYR A 209 16.23 -11.56 18.03
CA TYR A 209 16.77 -11.07 16.78
C TYR A 209 18.21 -10.63 17.05
N SER A 210 19.17 -11.51 16.76
CA SER A 210 20.57 -11.33 17.17
C SER A 210 21.24 -10.19 16.41
N ASP A 211 22.26 -9.59 17.02
CA ASP A 211 23.12 -8.58 16.38
C ASP A 211 23.74 -9.10 15.08
N GLU A 212 24.02 -10.41 15.01
CA GLU A 212 24.50 -11.08 13.80
C GLU A 212 23.45 -11.07 12.68
N MET A 213 22.18 -11.37 13.00
CA MET A 213 21.09 -11.32 12.01
C MET A 213 20.85 -9.90 11.51
N ASN A 214 21.02 -8.90 12.38
CA ASN A 214 21.00 -7.48 12.05
C ASN A 214 22.11 -7.11 11.05
N ALA A 215 23.35 -7.49 11.36
CA ALA A 215 24.52 -7.19 10.52
C ALA A 215 24.43 -7.86 9.14
N ALA A 216 23.96 -9.12 9.10
CA ALA A 216 23.71 -9.82 7.84
C ALA A 216 22.62 -9.13 7.00
N ALA A 217 21.53 -8.68 7.64
CA ALA A 217 20.47 -7.94 6.95
C ALA A 217 20.98 -6.62 6.37
N GLU A 218 21.77 -5.87 7.13
CA GLU A 218 22.35 -4.60 6.69
C GLU A 218 23.30 -4.78 5.51
N THR A 219 24.13 -5.82 5.54
CA THR A 219 25.01 -6.21 4.43
C THR A 219 24.21 -6.48 3.16
N ASP A 220 23.18 -7.33 3.25
CA ASP A 220 22.26 -7.63 2.15
C ASP A 220 21.60 -6.36 1.58
N PHE A 221 21.14 -5.44 2.43
CA PHE A 221 20.50 -4.20 1.97
C PHE A 221 21.49 -3.29 1.24
N ASN A 222 22.73 -3.20 1.71
CA ASN A 222 23.78 -2.43 1.05
C ASN A 222 24.11 -3.01 -0.33
N GLU A 223 24.30 -4.32 -0.43
CA GLU A 223 24.55 -5.00 -1.71
C GLU A 223 23.42 -4.78 -2.71
N ARG A 224 22.16 -4.94 -2.29
CA ARG A 224 20.99 -4.75 -3.17
C ARG A 224 20.90 -3.33 -3.69
N ARG A 225 21.21 -2.32 -2.87
CA ARG A 225 21.27 -0.92 -3.31
C ARG A 225 22.40 -0.67 -4.30
N MET A 226 23.57 -1.27 -4.09
CA MET A 226 24.69 -1.16 -5.03
C MET A 226 24.34 -1.78 -6.38
N VAL A 227 23.76 -2.98 -6.40
CA VAL A 227 23.29 -3.63 -7.64
C VAL A 227 22.29 -2.73 -8.37
N GLN A 228 21.28 -2.23 -7.66
CA GLN A 228 20.27 -1.35 -8.24
C GLN A 228 20.88 -0.07 -8.80
N TRP A 229 21.79 0.57 -8.07
CA TRP A 229 22.48 1.78 -8.52
C TRP A 229 23.31 1.54 -9.79
N ASN A 230 24.11 0.47 -9.81
CA ASN A 230 24.97 0.14 -10.94
C ASN A 230 24.14 -0.10 -12.21
N VAL A 231 23.07 -0.89 -12.11
CA VAL A 231 22.16 -1.11 -13.25
C VAL A 231 21.50 0.19 -13.71
N CYS A 232 21.07 1.06 -12.79
CA CYS A 232 20.53 2.38 -13.16
C CYS A 232 21.55 3.25 -13.91
N ALA A 233 22.83 3.18 -13.54
CA ALA A 233 23.91 3.91 -14.19
C ALA A 233 24.23 3.32 -15.57
N ASP A 234 24.38 2.00 -15.67
CA ASP A 234 24.69 1.27 -16.91
C ASP A 234 23.64 1.53 -18.00
N HIS A 235 22.36 1.54 -17.61
CA HIS A 235 21.24 1.84 -18.50
C HIS A 235 20.99 3.35 -18.70
N ARG A 236 21.78 4.23 -18.08
CA ARG A 236 21.67 5.70 -18.16
C ARG A 236 20.27 6.22 -17.82
N ILE A 237 19.68 5.67 -16.76
CA ILE A 237 18.31 6.00 -16.29
C ILE A 237 18.35 7.08 -15.20
N ILE A 238 19.47 7.23 -14.50
CA ILE A 238 19.65 8.21 -13.42
C ILE A 238 19.32 9.61 -13.96
N GLY A 239 18.38 10.29 -13.29
CA GLY A 239 17.93 11.64 -13.65
C GLY A 239 17.06 11.74 -14.91
N LYS A 240 16.78 10.63 -15.62
CA LYS A 240 16.01 10.64 -16.87
C LYS A 240 14.51 10.74 -16.67
N TYR A 241 13.99 10.11 -15.62
CA TYR A 241 12.55 10.06 -15.33
C TYR A 241 12.26 10.63 -13.93
N PRO A 242 11.16 11.39 -13.75
CA PRO A 242 10.76 11.86 -12.44
C PRO A 242 10.27 10.70 -11.58
N PRO A 243 10.35 10.82 -10.25
CA PRO A 243 9.82 9.81 -9.35
C PRO A 243 8.30 9.68 -9.49
N ASN A 244 7.81 8.43 -9.59
CA ASN A 244 6.39 8.15 -9.55
C ASN A 244 5.86 8.15 -8.10
N ALA A 245 5.61 9.35 -7.57
CA ALA A 245 5.17 9.53 -6.19
C ALA A 245 3.79 8.93 -5.87
N TRP A 246 2.97 8.72 -6.90
CA TRP A 246 1.58 8.26 -6.79
C TRP A 246 1.44 6.92 -6.04
N GLU A 247 2.46 6.07 -6.07
CA GLU A 247 2.43 4.73 -5.47
C GLU A 247 3.03 4.66 -4.07
N PHE A 248 3.55 5.78 -3.56
CA PHE A 248 4.14 5.84 -2.23
C PHE A 248 3.09 6.04 -1.14
N PHE A 249 3.32 5.39 0.00
CA PHE A 249 2.71 5.70 1.28
C PHE A 249 3.78 6.34 2.16
N ILE A 250 3.54 7.59 2.59
CA ILE A 250 4.47 8.32 3.45
C ILE A 250 3.81 8.46 4.81
N SER A 251 4.52 8.07 5.86
CA SER A 251 4.09 8.21 7.24
C SER A 251 5.13 9.01 8.02
N PRO A 252 5.11 10.35 7.94
CA PRO A 252 6.14 11.18 8.57
C PRO A 252 6.22 10.96 10.09
N GLY A 253 5.08 10.82 10.76
CA GLY A 253 5.02 10.56 12.20
C GLY A 253 5.57 9.19 12.64
N HIS A 254 5.77 8.27 11.71
CA HIS A 254 6.39 6.96 11.97
C HIS A 254 7.75 6.81 11.28
N GLY A 255 8.27 7.87 10.64
CA GLY A 255 9.59 7.87 10.01
C GLY A 255 9.74 6.93 8.81
N ILE A 256 8.67 6.54 8.11
CA ILE A 256 8.75 5.58 6.99
C ILE A 256 8.09 6.07 5.70
N ALA A 257 8.67 5.67 4.56
CA ALA A 257 8.11 5.83 3.22
C ALA A 257 8.18 4.51 2.45
N TRP A 258 7.06 4.06 1.89
CA TRP A 258 6.95 2.75 1.24
C TRP A 258 6.38 2.87 -0.17
N CYS A 259 7.08 2.34 -1.18
CA CYS A 259 6.47 2.15 -2.50
C CYS A 259 5.68 0.82 -2.56
N ASN A 260 4.37 0.90 -2.81
CA ASN A 260 3.47 -0.24 -2.76
C ASN A 260 3.50 -1.10 -4.03
N ILE A 261 4.52 -1.93 -4.20
CA ILE A 261 4.58 -2.92 -5.30
C ILE A 261 3.56 -4.03 -5.06
N PHE A 262 2.58 -4.14 -5.95
CA PHE A 262 1.60 -5.21 -5.86
C PHE A 262 2.24 -6.58 -6.10
N LYS A 263 1.70 -7.60 -5.42
CA LYS A 263 2.17 -9.00 -5.51
C LYS A 263 3.58 -9.24 -4.96
N ALA A 264 4.19 -8.23 -4.35
CA ALA A 264 5.39 -8.31 -3.53
C ALA A 264 5.08 -7.77 -2.12
N ALA A 265 4.52 -8.64 -1.26
CA ALA A 265 4.11 -8.33 0.12
C ALA A 265 3.08 -7.19 0.33
N SER A 266 2.49 -6.62 -0.73
CA SER A 266 1.56 -5.49 -0.61
C SER A 266 0.41 -5.71 0.37
N SER A 267 -0.15 -6.92 0.46
CA SER A 267 -1.24 -7.21 1.41
C SER A 267 -0.80 -7.11 2.88
N THR A 268 0.45 -7.48 3.17
CA THR A 268 1.03 -7.41 4.52
C THR A 268 1.30 -5.97 4.91
N TRP A 269 2.01 -5.24 4.07
CA TRP A 269 2.37 -3.85 4.37
C TRP A 269 1.16 -2.91 4.32
N MET A 270 0.16 -3.19 3.49
CA MET A 270 -1.12 -2.47 3.57
C MET A 270 -1.83 -2.70 4.91
N TYR A 271 -1.71 -3.90 5.50
CA TYR A 271 -2.25 -4.15 6.83
C TYR A 271 -1.50 -3.34 7.90
N TYR A 272 -0.18 -3.28 7.83
CA TYR A 272 0.63 -2.45 8.74
C TYR A 272 0.33 -0.96 8.60
N PHE A 273 0.29 -0.42 7.38
CA PHE A 273 -0.10 0.98 7.17
C PHE A 273 -1.51 1.26 7.70
N ASN A 274 -2.45 0.32 7.61
CA ASN A 274 -3.75 0.52 8.26
C ASN A 274 -3.66 0.58 9.80
N ILE A 275 -2.79 -0.21 10.43
CA ILE A 275 -2.54 -0.08 11.88
C ILE A 275 -1.93 1.29 12.20
N LEU A 276 -0.90 1.70 11.46
CA LEU A 276 -0.27 3.02 11.62
C LEU A 276 -1.25 4.17 11.36
N GLY A 277 -2.27 3.96 10.53
CA GLY A 277 -3.38 4.88 10.31
C GLY A 277 -4.41 4.95 11.45
N GLY A 278 -4.16 4.26 12.57
CA GLY A 278 -5.01 4.24 13.75
C GLY A 278 -6.17 3.24 13.71
N TYR A 279 -6.21 2.33 12.73
CA TYR A 279 -7.26 1.31 12.69
C TYR A 279 -6.92 0.14 13.63
N SER A 280 -7.84 -0.20 14.54
CA SER A 280 -7.65 -1.34 15.44
C SER A 280 -7.66 -2.68 14.68
N VAL A 281 -6.91 -3.66 15.19
CA VAL A 281 -6.88 -5.03 14.66
C VAL A 281 -8.29 -5.63 14.56
N LYS A 282 -9.14 -5.37 15.56
CA LYS A 282 -10.55 -5.82 15.59
C LYS A 282 -11.37 -5.23 14.44
N TYR A 283 -11.18 -3.94 14.13
CA TYR A 283 -11.83 -3.30 12.99
C TYR A 283 -11.35 -3.90 11.66
N LEU A 284 -10.03 -4.03 11.48
CA LEU A 284 -9.41 -4.57 10.27
C LEU A 284 -9.71 -6.05 10.01
N HIS A 285 -10.18 -6.79 11.03
CA HIS A 285 -10.67 -8.15 10.87
C HIS A 285 -12.10 -8.20 10.32
N ARG A 286 -12.97 -7.26 10.75
CA ARG A 286 -14.41 -7.30 10.45
C ARG A 286 -14.81 -6.49 9.22
N THR A 287 -14.01 -5.49 8.86
CA THR A 287 -14.33 -4.57 7.78
C THR A 287 -14.30 -5.27 6.41
N LYS A 288 -15.24 -4.89 5.54
CA LYS A 288 -15.26 -5.26 4.11
C LYS A 288 -14.64 -4.19 3.22
N ALA A 289 -14.19 -3.08 3.80
CA ALA A 289 -13.55 -2.01 3.04
C ALA A 289 -12.23 -2.48 2.45
N SER A 290 -11.90 -1.96 1.27
CA SER A 290 -10.63 -2.22 0.62
C SER A 290 -9.47 -1.75 1.51
N PRO A 291 -8.46 -2.60 1.81
CA PRO A 291 -7.31 -2.21 2.62
C PRO A 291 -6.56 -0.99 2.07
N ILE A 292 -6.46 -0.87 0.74
CA ILE A 292 -5.83 0.28 0.10
C ILE A 292 -6.66 1.56 0.28
N ASP A 293 -7.99 1.48 0.17
CA ASP A 293 -8.85 2.66 0.36
C ASP A 293 -8.79 3.16 1.80
N LEU A 294 -8.72 2.25 2.78
CA LEU A 294 -8.57 2.62 4.19
C LEU A 294 -7.21 3.30 4.44
N ALA A 295 -6.12 2.71 3.94
CA ALA A 295 -4.79 3.30 4.10
C ALA A 295 -4.70 4.66 3.41
N ARG A 296 -5.25 4.81 2.19
CA ARG A 296 -5.23 6.07 1.44
C ARG A 296 -6.06 7.19 2.05
N LYS A 297 -7.02 6.88 2.93
CA LYS A 297 -7.71 7.91 3.75
C LYS A 297 -6.80 8.54 4.80
N ARG A 298 -5.77 7.81 5.25
CA ARG A 298 -4.83 8.26 6.28
C ARG A 298 -3.50 8.74 5.69
N PHE A 299 -3.10 8.15 4.57
CA PHE A 299 -1.87 8.41 3.85
C PHE A 299 -2.20 8.72 2.39
N PRO A 300 -2.64 9.95 2.09
CA PRO A 300 -3.01 10.35 0.73
C PRO A 300 -1.82 10.22 -0.22
N ARG A 301 -2.10 10.22 -1.53
CA ARG A 301 -1.05 10.12 -2.55
C ARG A 301 -0.23 11.41 -2.55
N PRO A 302 1.09 11.33 -2.35
CA PRO A 302 1.94 12.52 -2.34
C PRO A 302 2.19 13.01 -3.77
N THR A 303 2.48 14.30 -3.87
CA THR A 303 3.13 14.91 -5.03
C THR A 303 4.60 14.50 -5.11
N ALA A 304 5.23 14.71 -6.27
CA ALA A 304 6.66 14.45 -6.43
C ALA A 304 7.52 15.28 -5.47
N THR A 305 7.14 16.54 -5.23
CA THR A 305 7.83 17.42 -4.28
C THR A 305 7.71 16.89 -2.86
N GLU A 306 6.51 16.57 -2.39
CA GLU A 306 6.31 16.00 -1.06
C GLU A 306 7.11 14.70 -0.87
N LEU A 307 7.13 13.83 -1.89
CA LEU A 307 7.94 12.62 -1.81
C LEU A 307 9.42 12.94 -1.61
N ASN A 308 9.98 13.87 -2.39
CA ASN A 308 11.39 14.26 -2.28
C ASN A 308 11.71 14.89 -0.92
N ASP A 309 10.78 15.66 -0.35
CA ASP A 309 10.96 16.29 0.96
C ASP A 309 11.03 15.25 2.09
N TYR A 310 10.18 14.22 2.03
CA TYR A 310 10.12 13.19 3.08
C TYR A 310 11.10 12.04 2.88
N ILE A 311 11.44 11.66 1.65
CA ILE A 311 12.26 10.46 1.39
C ILE A 311 13.66 10.55 2.02
N SER A 312 14.20 11.77 2.14
CA SER A 312 15.53 12.02 2.71
C SER A 312 15.60 11.86 4.23
N ASN A 313 14.46 12.01 4.91
CA ASN A 313 14.35 12.02 6.37
C ASN A 313 13.54 10.82 6.91
N THR A 314 13.23 9.85 6.05
CA THR A 314 12.47 8.65 6.42
C THR A 314 13.23 7.41 5.97
N ILE A 315 12.95 6.29 6.64
CA ILE A 315 13.34 4.98 6.13
C ILE A 315 12.47 4.70 4.92
N SER A 316 13.05 4.89 3.74
CA SER A 316 12.38 4.63 2.47
C SER A 316 12.67 3.22 2.01
N PHE A 317 11.63 2.47 1.63
CA PHE A 317 11.82 1.10 1.19
C PHE A 317 10.82 0.66 0.13
N LEU A 318 11.21 -0.39 -0.59
CA LEU A 318 10.35 -1.19 -1.43
C LEU A 318 10.59 -2.66 -1.15
N ILE A 319 9.61 -3.49 -1.49
CA ILE A 319 9.72 -4.94 -1.39
C ILE A 319 9.54 -5.49 -2.78
N VAL A 320 10.55 -6.19 -3.25
CA VAL A 320 10.56 -6.78 -4.58
C VAL A 320 10.35 -8.28 -4.50
N ARG A 321 9.90 -8.81 -5.61
CA ARG A 321 9.78 -10.24 -5.86
C ARG A 321 10.39 -10.50 -7.22
N GLU A 322 10.96 -11.69 -7.36
CA GLU A 322 11.34 -12.25 -8.65
C GLU A 322 10.27 -11.93 -9.73
N PRO A 323 10.65 -11.27 -10.85
CA PRO A 323 9.68 -10.60 -11.71
C PRO A 323 8.61 -11.54 -12.30
N PHE A 324 8.97 -12.77 -12.67
CA PHE A 324 8.05 -13.73 -13.25
C PHE A 324 7.26 -14.52 -12.21
N GLU A 325 7.81 -14.72 -11.02
CA GLU A 325 6.98 -15.16 -9.89
C GLU A 325 5.90 -14.12 -9.52
N ARG A 326 6.25 -12.83 -9.53
CA ARG A 326 5.29 -11.73 -9.31
C ARG A 326 4.21 -11.73 -10.39
N LEU A 327 4.61 -11.87 -11.65
CA LEU A 327 3.72 -11.90 -12.81
C LEU A 327 2.75 -13.08 -12.75
N LEU A 328 3.25 -14.28 -12.46
CA LEU A 328 2.41 -15.47 -12.31
C LEU A 328 1.44 -15.32 -11.13
N SER A 329 1.90 -14.75 -10.01
CA SER A 329 1.03 -14.46 -8.86
C SER A 329 -0.09 -13.48 -9.23
N ALA A 330 0.18 -12.50 -10.09
CA ALA A 330 -0.82 -11.55 -10.60
C ALA A 330 -1.87 -12.26 -11.47
N TYR A 331 -1.42 -13.01 -12.47
CA TYR A 331 -2.30 -13.79 -13.37
C TYR A 331 -3.23 -14.72 -12.57
N ARG A 332 -2.66 -15.56 -11.70
CA ARG A 332 -3.44 -16.51 -10.89
C ARG A 332 -4.44 -15.83 -9.97
N ASN A 333 -4.09 -14.64 -9.46
CA ASN A 333 -4.96 -13.90 -8.56
C ASN A 333 -6.08 -13.15 -9.27
N LYS A 334 -5.85 -12.68 -10.50
CA LYS A 334 -6.77 -11.75 -11.20
C LYS A 334 -7.55 -12.39 -12.33
N LEU A 335 -6.91 -13.26 -13.11
CA LEU A 335 -7.42 -13.71 -14.41
C LEU A 335 -7.71 -15.21 -14.44
N GLU A 336 -6.92 -16.03 -13.73
CA GLU A 336 -7.10 -17.48 -13.74
C GLU A 336 -8.49 -17.89 -13.24
N GLY A 337 -9.17 -18.71 -14.04
CA GLY A 337 -10.51 -19.20 -13.72
C GLY A 337 -11.61 -18.12 -13.80
N CYS A 338 -11.29 -16.89 -14.21
CA CYS A 338 -12.21 -15.74 -14.24
C CYS A 338 -13.02 -15.54 -12.93
N ARG A 339 -12.45 -15.92 -11.78
CA ARG A 339 -13.14 -15.85 -10.48
C ARG A 339 -13.29 -14.42 -9.95
N ASN A 340 -12.45 -13.51 -10.43
CA ASN A 340 -12.46 -12.13 -10.00
C ASN A 340 -13.43 -11.29 -10.83
N LYS A 341 -14.52 -10.82 -10.20
CA LYS A 341 -15.56 -10.02 -10.87
C LYS A 341 -15.04 -8.73 -11.51
N TYR A 342 -14.03 -8.09 -10.92
CA TYR A 342 -13.45 -6.85 -11.44
C TYR A 342 -12.68 -7.09 -12.75
N TYR A 343 -11.96 -8.21 -12.83
CA TYR A 343 -11.14 -8.56 -14.00
C TYR A 343 -11.87 -9.44 -15.02
N LYS A 344 -13.13 -9.80 -14.77
CA LYS A 344 -13.91 -10.68 -15.65
C LYS A 344 -13.97 -10.14 -17.08
N LEU A 345 -14.30 -8.86 -17.25
CA LEU A 345 -14.42 -8.23 -18.56
C LEU A 345 -13.07 -8.19 -19.30
N LEU A 346 -11.97 -7.88 -18.60
CA LEU A 346 -10.63 -7.93 -19.18
C LEU A 346 -10.28 -9.36 -19.61
N GLY A 347 -10.58 -10.35 -18.76
CA GLY A 347 -10.38 -11.76 -19.10
C GLY A 347 -11.14 -12.18 -20.35
N GLU A 348 -12.41 -11.80 -20.49
CA GLU A 348 -13.21 -12.05 -21.68
C GLU A 348 -12.64 -11.38 -22.93
N GLN A 349 -12.12 -10.16 -22.81
CA GLN A 349 -11.46 -9.44 -23.92
C GLN A 349 -10.17 -10.12 -24.36
N ILE A 350 -9.34 -10.57 -23.41
CA ILE A 350 -8.12 -11.32 -23.70
C ILE A 350 -8.49 -12.61 -24.43
N VAL A 351 -9.43 -13.38 -23.91
CA VAL A 351 -9.92 -14.61 -24.56
C VAL A 351 -10.41 -14.32 -25.98
N LYS A 352 -11.27 -13.32 -26.15
CA LYS A 352 -11.82 -12.96 -27.46
C LYS A 352 -10.74 -12.61 -28.49
N LYS A 353 -9.65 -11.98 -28.07
CA LYS A 353 -8.59 -11.52 -28.97
C LYS A 353 -7.54 -12.60 -29.26
N PHE A 354 -7.18 -13.42 -28.28
CA PHE A 354 -6.01 -14.32 -28.39
C PHE A 354 -6.37 -15.80 -28.53
N ARG A 355 -7.61 -16.21 -28.24
CA ARG A 355 -8.06 -17.60 -28.42
C ARG A 355 -8.39 -17.89 -29.87
N LYS A 356 -7.38 -18.29 -30.66
CA LYS A 356 -7.52 -18.59 -32.10
C LYS A 356 -8.20 -19.92 -32.37
N THR A 357 -7.91 -20.94 -31.57
CA THR A 357 -8.45 -22.29 -31.76
C THR A 357 -9.65 -22.53 -30.85
N PRO A 358 -10.82 -22.93 -31.39
CA PRO A 358 -11.89 -23.43 -30.56
C PRO A 358 -11.43 -24.72 -29.85
N PRO A 359 -12.02 -25.04 -28.69
CA PRO A 359 -11.70 -26.25 -27.96
C PRO A 359 -12.04 -27.46 -28.82
N ILE A 360 -11.19 -28.49 -28.77
CA ILE A 360 -11.52 -29.80 -29.35
C ILE A 360 -12.87 -30.24 -28.77
N LYS A 361 -13.78 -30.76 -29.61
CA LYS A 361 -15.10 -31.25 -29.16
C LYS A 361 -14.91 -32.23 -27.98
N GLY A 362 -15.50 -31.90 -26.82
CA GLY A 362 -15.39 -32.69 -25.59
C GLY A 362 -14.30 -32.22 -24.60
N ALA A 363 -13.38 -31.34 -25.00
CA ALA A 363 -12.41 -30.74 -24.10
C ALA A 363 -13.04 -29.59 -23.30
N LYS A 364 -12.80 -29.56 -21.98
CA LYS A 364 -13.24 -28.46 -21.12
C LYS A 364 -12.49 -27.18 -21.50
N THR A 365 -13.24 -26.13 -21.86
CA THR A 365 -12.69 -24.79 -22.03
C THR A 365 -12.11 -24.26 -20.72
N PRO A 366 -10.89 -23.69 -20.75
CA PRO A 366 -10.42 -22.87 -19.66
C PRO A 366 -11.43 -21.75 -19.40
N HIS A 367 -11.87 -21.64 -18.15
CA HIS A 367 -12.70 -20.53 -17.71
C HIS A 367 -11.81 -19.29 -17.59
N GLY A 368 -11.91 -18.36 -18.55
CA GLY A 368 -11.02 -17.20 -18.63
C GLY A 368 -9.76 -17.44 -19.47
N PRO A 369 -8.86 -16.43 -19.57
CA PRO A 369 -7.67 -16.52 -20.38
C PRO A 369 -6.67 -17.52 -19.80
N THR A 370 -5.93 -18.20 -20.66
CA THR A 370 -4.77 -19.03 -20.28
C THR A 370 -3.58 -18.14 -19.93
N PHE A 371 -2.52 -18.74 -19.36
CA PHE A 371 -1.29 -18.00 -19.06
C PHE A 371 -0.60 -17.51 -20.33
N ARG A 372 -0.56 -18.33 -21.39
CA ARG A 372 -0.05 -17.94 -22.71
C ARG A 372 -0.82 -16.74 -23.28
N GLU A 373 -2.15 -16.81 -23.30
CA GLU A 373 -3.02 -15.72 -23.79
C GLU A 373 -2.83 -14.43 -22.97
N PHE A 374 -2.61 -14.55 -21.66
CA PHE A 374 -2.28 -13.41 -20.81
C PHE A 374 -0.94 -12.77 -21.18
N LEU A 375 0.11 -13.56 -21.41
CA LEU A 375 1.41 -13.04 -21.82
C LEU A 375 1.37 -12.40 -23.21
N GLU A 376 0.67 -13.01 -24.17
CA GLU A 376 0.44 -12.41 -25.49
C GLU A 376 -0.32 -11.08 -25.40
N PHE A 377 -1.29 -10.98 -24.49
CA PHE A 377 -1.95 -9.73 -24.18
C PHE A 377 -0.97 -8.67 -23.67
N LEU A 378 -0.07 -9.01 -22.72
CA LEU A 378 0.91 -8.06 -22.20
C LEU A 378 1.84 -7.54 -23.28
N VAL A 379 2.35 -8.43 -24.13
CA VAL A 379 3.22 -8.07 -25.26
C VAL A 379 2.47 -7.18 -26.25
N SER A 380 1.26 -7.55 -26.65
CA SER A 380 0.43 -6.71 -27.53
C SER A 380 0.13 -5.34 -26.91
N HIS A 381 -0.11 -5.29 -25.60
CA HIS A 381 -0.45 -4.06 -24.90
C HIS A 381 0.77 -3.14 -24.77
N TYR A 382 1.94 -3.69 -24.43
CA TYR A 382 3.22 -2.99 -24.40
C TYR A 382 3.56 -2.35 -25.75
N ARG A 383 3.50 -3.14 -26.84
CA ARG A 383 3.79 -2.68 -28.21
C ARG A 383 2.86 -1.56 -28.67
N SER A 384 1.64 -1.51 -28.16
CA SER A 384 0.69 -0.43 -28.44
C SER A 384 0.85 0.82 -27.56
N GLY A 385 1.84 0.85 -26.65
CA GLY A 385 2.01 1.93 -25.67
C GLY A 385 0.95 1.95 -24.56
N GLY A 386 0.30 0.80 -24.31
CA GLY A 386 -0.74 0.67 -23.32
C GLY A 386 -0.20 0.74 -21.89
N ARG A 387 -0.95 1.39 -20.98
CA ARG A 387 -0.62 1.43 -19.56
C ARG A 387 -0.96 0.11 -18.87
N PHE A 388 -0.02 -0.46 -18.12
CA PHE A 388 -0.26 -1.68 -17.37
C PHE A 388 -1.15 -1.46 -16.14
N ASP A 389 -1.87 -2.51 -15.76
CA ASP A 389 -2.49 -2.60 -14.45
C ASP A 389 -1.41 -2.67 -13.37
N GLU A 390 -1.69 -2.07 -12.22
CA GLU A 390 -0.81 -2.01 -11.06
C GLU A 390 -0.30 -3.38 -10.57
N HIS A 391 -1.03 -4.48 -10.83
CA HIS A 391 -0.65 -5.83 -10.37
C HIS A 391 0.44 -6.49 -11.24
N TRP A 392 0.62 -6.05 -12.47
CA TRP A 392 1.65 -6.58 -13.39
C TRP A 392 2.49 -5.49 -14.04
N SER A 393 2.35 -4.22 -13.64
CA SER A 393 3.27 -3.17 -14.10
C SER A 393 4.72 -3.51 -13.72
N PRO A 394 5.71 -3.33 -14.61
CA PRO A 394 7.13 -3.42 -14.27
C PRO A 394 7.48 -2.47 -13.13
N VAL A 395 8.35 -2.93 -12.23
CA VAL A 395 8.75 -2.18 -11.03
C VAL A 395 9.57 -0.95 -11.40
N TYR A 396 10.44 -1.04 -12.41
CA TYR A 396 11.28 0.07 -12.88
C TYR A 396 10.46 1.30 -13.27
N SER A 397 9.27 1.11 -13.85
CA SER A 397 8.36 2.20 -14.23
C SER A 397 7.34 2.51 -13.14
N PHE A 398 6.97 1.52 -12.31
CA PHE A 398 5.92 1.68 -11.30
C PHE A 398 6.42 2.44 -10.07
N CYS A 399 7.59 2.09 -9.54
CA CYS A 399 8.19 2.74 -8.37
C CYS A 399 9.39 3.64 -8.72
N THR A 400 9.82 3.65 -9.98
CA THR A 400 10.96 4.47 -10.46
C THR A 400 12.18 4.40 -9.54
N PRO A 401 12.73 3.19 -9.26
CA PRO A 401 13.80 3.03 -8.29
C PRO A 401 15.08 3.79 -8.65
N CYS A 402 15.35 4.01 -9.94
CA CYS A 402 16.48 4.83 -10.37
C CYS A 402 16.34 6.34 -10.06
N SER A 403 15.15 6.79 -9.67
CA SER A 403 14.86 8.19 -9.34
C SER A 403 14.69 8.42 -7.84
N ILE A 404 14.80 7.36 -7.04
CA ILE A 404 14.57 7.38 -5.59
C ILE A 404 15.75 6.71 -4.89
N ASN A 405 16.37 7.42 -3.96
CA ASN A 405 17.41 6.86 -3.11
C ASN A 405 16.78 6.07 -1.95
N PHE A 406 16.36 4.83 -2.24
CA PHE A 406 15.76 3.96 -1.23
C PHE A 406 16.77 3.63 -0.13
N THR A 407 16.34 3.72 1.12
CA THR A 407 17.11 3.28 2.28
C THR A 407 17.27 1.76 2.29
N LEU A 408 16.19 1.02 1.99
CA LEU A 408 16.15 -0.44 2.08
C LEU A 408 15.44 -1.07 0.87
N ILE A 409 16.06 -2.09 0.26
CA ILE A 409 15.46 -2.92 -0.79
C ILE A 409 15.23 -4.33 -0.24
N ALA A 410 14.01 -4.60 0.19
CA ALA A 410 13.64 -5.90 0.74
C ALA A 410 13.23 -6.88 -0.37
N LYS A 411 13.40 -8.18 -0.11
CA LYS A 411 13.10 -9.25 -1.06
C LYS A 411 12.08 -10.24 -0.49
N MET A 412 11.28 -10.84 -1.36
CA MET A 412 10.30 -11.86 -0.95
C MET A 412 10.97 -13.13 -0.41
N GLU A 413 12.18 -13.44 -0.86
CA GLU A 413 12.98 -14.60 -0.42
C GLU A 413 13.42 -14.46 1.03
N THR A 414 13.69 -13.23 1.49
CA THR A 414 14.12 -12.89 2.86
C THR A 414 13.04 -12.10 3.60
N PHE A 415 11.77 -12.24 3.19
CA PHE A 415 10.68 -11.33 3.56
C PHE A 415 10.50 -11.16 5.06
N GLN A 416 10.54 -12.25 5.83
CA GLN A 416 10.34 -12.23 7.27
C GLN A 416 11.45 -11.43 7.96
N ARG A 417 12.72 -11.77 7.67
CA ARG A 417 13.90 -11.09 8.20
C ARG A 417 13.91 -9.60 7.81
N ASP A 418 13.70 -9.31 6.53
CA ASP A 418 13.73 -7.94 6.02
C ASP A 418 12.60 -7.09 6.60
N SER A 419 11.38 -7.64 6.73
CA SER A 419 10.25 -6.91 7.30
C SER A 419 10.46 -6.62 8.77
N GLU A 420 10.98 -7.58 9.54
CA GLU A 420 11.31 -7.37 10.95
C GLU A 420 12.40 -6.31 11.12
N TYR A 421 13.46 -6.36 10.29
CA TYR A 421 14.49 -5.33 10.28
C TYR A 421 13.92 -3.94 10.03
N ILE A 422 13.08 -3.76 8.99
CA ILE A 422 12.47 -2.45 8.68
C ILE A 422 11.63 -1.96 9.86
N ILE A 423 10.84 -2.83 10.48
CA ILE A 423 9.98 -2.49 11.62
C ILE A 423 10.83 -2.03 12.82
N ARG A 424 11.92 -2.74 13.12
CA ARG A 424 12.83 -2.42 14.22
C ARG A 424 13.62 -1.13 13.98
N GLN A 425 14.17 -0.95 12.78
CA GLN A 425 14.87 0.28 12.42
C GLN A 425 13.96 1.52 12.52
N ALA A 426 12.66 1.35 12.27
CA ALA A 426 11.68 2.41 12.42
C ALA A 426 11.15 2.61 13.86
N GLY A 427 11.56 1.77 14.82
CA GLY A 427 11.05 1.81 16.20
C GLY A 427 9.56 1.45 16.31
N LEU A 428 9.05 0.61 15.39
CA LEU A 428 7.62 0.28 15.26
C LEU A 428 7.27 -1.09 15.84
N GLU A 429 8.13 -1.68 16.67
CA GLU A 429 7.98 -3.04 17.19
C GLU A 429 6.69 -3.21 17.96
N THR A 430 6.43 -2.30 18.90
CA THR A 430 5.24 -2.32 19.77
C THR A 430 3.94 -2.14 18.98
N LEU A 431 4.02 -1.49 17.81
CA LEU A 431 2.89 -1.18 16.94
C LEU A 431 2.62 -2.26 15.89
N LEU A 432 3.65 -2.98 15.42
CA LEU A 432 3.51 -3.85 14.25
C LEU A 432 3.89 -5.31 14.51
N LEU A 433 4.91 -5.58 15.32
CA LEU A 433 5.30 -6.96 15.62
C LEU A 433 4.16 -7.67 16.36
N ASN A 434 3.87 -8.89 15.92
CA ASN A 434 2.82 -9.76 16.46
C ASN A 434 1.38 -9.18 16.40
N LYS A 435 1.14 -8.03 15.74
CA LYS A 435 -0.22 -7.47 15.61
C LYS A 435 -1.06 -8.11 14.52
N MET A 436 -0.43 -8.75 13.54
CA MET A 436 -1.16 -9.49 12.52
C MET A 436 -1.59 -10.86 13.06
N PRO A 437 -2.90 -11.17 13.10
CA PRO A 437 -3.35 -12.47 13.60
C PRO A 437 -2.82 -13.62 12.73
N ARG A 438 -2.42 -14.74 13.36
CA ARG A 438 -1.86 -15.92 12.68
C ARG A 438 -2.72 -16.43 11.53
N TYR A 439 -4.05 -16.46 11.66
CA TYR A 439 -4.94 -16.88 10.57
C TYR A 439 -4.86 -15.94 9.35
N LYS A 440 -4.68 -14.63 9.59
CA LYS A 440 -4.58 -13.61 8.54
C LYS A 440 -3.21 -13.69 7.87
N ALA A 441 -2.16 -13.83 8.66
CA ALA A 441 -0.81 -14.11 8.16
C ALA A 441 -0.82 -15.35 7.26
N ARG A 442 -1.40 -16.47 7.73
CA ARG A 442 -1.55 -17.70 6.96
C ARG A 442 -2.34 -17.50 5.67
N TRP A 443 -3.44 -16.74 5.71
CA TRP A 443 -4.23 -16.47 4.52
C TRP A 443 -3.46 -15.64 3.47
N ILE A 444 -2.67 -14.66 3.93
CA ILE A 444 -1.81 -13.86 3.06
C ILE A 444 -0.69 -14.73 2.48
N THR A 445 -0.01 -15.54 3.30
CA THR A 445 1.13 -16.37 2.87
C THR A 445 0.71 -17.53 1.96
N ASN A 446 -0.43 -18.18 2.23
CA ASN A 446 -0.99 -19.24 1.39
C ASN A 446 -1.34 -18.72 -0.02
N ARG A 447 -1.58 -17.42 -0.16
CA ARG A 447 -1.78 -16.77 -1.46
C ARG A 447 -0.49 -16.24 -2.09
N SER A 448 0.61 -16.10 -1.33
CA SER A 448 1.74 -15.26 -1.76
C SER A 448 3.00 -15.98 -2.21
N THR A 449 3.36 -17.19 -1.77
CA THR A 449 4.76 -17.61 -2.08
C THR A 449 5.00 -19.10 -2.30
N SER A 450 4.67 -19.98 -1.35
CA SER A 450 5.08 -21.40 -1.45
C SER A 450 4.49 -22.15 -2.66
N ASP A 451 3.34 -21.72 -3.17
CA ASP A 451 2.70 -22.36 -4.33
C ASP A 451 3.21 -21.77 -5.66
N THR A 452 3.56 -20.48 -5.72
CA THR A 452 3.82 -19.84 -7.02
C THR A 452 5.16 -20.24 -7.63
N ARG A 453 6.24 -20.29 -6.82
CA ARG A 453 7.57 -20.66 -7.30
C ARG A 453 7.60 -22.08 -7.87
N ASN A 454 6.95 -23.02 -7.17
CA ASN A 454 6.87 -24.43 -7.59
C ASN A 454 6.05 -24.63 -8.86
N LEU A 455 5.16 -23.69 -9.18
CA LEU A 455 4.36 -23.73 -10.39
C LEU A 455 5.04 -23.11 -11.61
N ILE A 456 6.11 -22.34 -11.42
CA ILE A 456 6.80 -21.65 -12.51
C ILE A 456 7.12 -22.59 -13.70
N PRO A 457 7.76 -23.76 -13.50
CA PRO A 457 8.07 -24.65 -14.62
C PRO A 457 6.81 -25.06 -15.40
N ARG A 458 5.72 -25.38 -14.70
CA ARG A 458 4.45 -25.79 -15.31
C ARG A 458 3.79 -24.69 -16.14
N TYR A 459 3.87 -23.44 -15.73
CA TYR A 459 3.27 -22.33 -16.47
C TYR A 459 4.14 -21.89 -17.65
N PHE A 460 5.46 -21.83 -17.46
CA PHE A 460 6.38 -21.45 -18.54
C PHE A 460 6.57 -22.57 -19.58
N ALA A 461 6.32 -23.84 -19.24
CA ALA A 461 6.23 -24.93 -20.21
C ALA A 461 5.05 -24.83 -21.20
N GLN A 462 4.16 -23.85 -21.03
CA GLN A 462 3.04 -23.60 -21.95
C GLN A 462 3.35 -22.52 -23.00
N ILE A 463 4.56 -21.95 -22.99
CA ILE A 463 4.95 -20.91 -23.93
C ILE A 463 6.20 -21.32 -24.70
N ASP A 464 6.38 -20.71 -25.87
CA ASP A 464 7.57 -20.83 -26.70
C ASP A 464 8.63 -19.78 -26.33
N GLU A 465 9.86 -20.01 -26.79
CA GLU A 465 11.00 -19.13 -26.56
C GLU A 465 10.79 -17.71 -27.11
N LYS A 466 10.06 -17.59 -28.22
CA LYS A 466 9.76 -16.29 -28.82
C LYS A 466 8.89 -15.45 -27.88
N LEU A 467 7.84 -16.03 -27.33
CA LEU A 467 6.95 -15.34 -26.39
C LEU A 467 7.69 -15.02 -25.09
N LEU A 468 8.58 -15.90 -24.61
CA LEU A 468 9.44 -15.60 -23.45
C LEU A 468 10.30 -14.36 -23.72
N THR A 469 10.97 -14.31 -24.87
CA THR A 469 11.84 -13.19 -25.27
C THR A 469 11.04 -11.88 -25.37
N ASP A 470 9.86 -11.91 -26.00
CA ASP A 470 8.95 -10.77 -26.10
C ASP A 470 8.48 -10.28 -24.70
N VAL A 471 8.29 -11.19 -23.74
CA VAL A 471 7.93 -10.83 -22.35
C VAL A 471 9.13 -10.31 -21.57
N LEU A 472 10.33 -10.83 -21.81
CA LEU A 472 11.56 -10.33 -21.20
C LEU A 472 11.84 -8.89 -21.63
N GLU A 473 11.51 -8.48 -22.86
CA GLU A 473 11.59 -7.07 -23.28
C GLU A 473 10.87 -6.12 -22.31
N ILE A 474 9.79 -6.58 -21.66
CA ILE A 474 8.98 -5.79 -20.72
C ILE A 474 9.60 -5.76 -19.31
N TYR A 475 10.20 -6.86 -18.86
CA TYR A 475 10.59 -7.06 -17.45
C TYR A 475 12.09 -7.26 -17.21
N GLN A 476 12.91 -7.33 -18.24
CA GLN A 476 14.35 -7.63 -18.13
C GLN A 476 15.07 -6.64 -17.20
N LEU A 477 14.71 -5.36 -17.27
CA LEU A 477 15.27 -4.35 -16.37
C LEU A 477 14.92 -4.60 -14.90
N ASP A 478 13.73 -5.16 -14.58
CA ASP A 478 13.41 -5.56 -13.21
C ASP A 478 14.27 -6.73 -12.73
N PHE A 479 14.63 -7.66 -13.63
CA PHE A 479 15.54 -8.75 -13.29
C PHE A 479 16.92 -8.22 -12.90
N GLU A 480 17.46 -7.34 -13.73
CA GLU A 480 18.79 -6.75 -13.52
C GLU A 480 18.83 -5.87 -12.27
N LEU A 481 17.88 -4.94 -12.12
CA LEU A 481 17.81 -4.00 -10.99
C LEU A 481 17.84 -4.69 -9.63
N PHE A 482 17.32 -5.91 -9.55
CA PHE A 482 17.19 -6.64 -8.30
C PHE A 482 18.04 -7.91 -8.26
N GLY A 483 18.95 -8.11 -9.21
CA GLY A 483 19.90 -9.24 -9.23
C GLY A 483 19.21 -10.60 -9.32
N TYR A 484 18.20 -10.73 -10.16
CA TYR A 484 17.54 -12.00 -10.48
C TYR A 484 18.01 -12.55 -11.81
N ASN A 485 18.14 -13.87 -11.91
CA ASN A 485 18.52 -14.54 -13.15
C ASN A 485 17.29 -14.82 -14.04
N SER A 486 17.18 -14.12 -15.17
CA SER A 486 16.15 -14.36 -16.19
C SER A 486 16.46 -15.53 -17.12
N THR A 487 17.72 -15.92 -17.31
CA THR A 487 18.11 -16.95 -18.30
C THR A 487 17.60 -18.35 -17.94
N LYS A 488 17.37 -18.61 -16.63
CA LYS A 488 16.79 -19.88 -16.16
C LYS A 488 15.44 -20.22 -16.80
N TYR A 489 14.69 -19.23 -17.29
CA TYR A 489 13.38 -19.46 -17.90
C TYR A 489 13.43 -20.10 -19.28
N TYR A 490 14.55 -19.96 -20.00
CA TYR A 490 14.75 -20.66 -21.28
C TYR A 490 14.76 -22.18 -21.08
N GLY A 491 15.16 -22.67 -19.90
CA GLY A 491 15.09 -24.09 -19.55
C GLY A 491 13.67 -24.60 -19.25
N TYR A 492 12.64 -23.73 -19.22
CA TYR A 492 11.25 -24.13 -18.96
C TYR A 492 10.36 -24.08 -20.19
N VAL A 493 10.72 -23.34 -21.23
CA VAL A 493 9.86 -23.10 -22.40
C VAL A 493 9.93 -24.24 -23.40
N GLN A 494 8.91 -24.33 -24.26
CA GLN A 494 8.92 -25.28 -25.37
C GLN A 494 9.94 -24.81 -26.42
N SER A 495 10.84 -25.72 -26.82
CA SER A 495 11.70 -25.49 -27.99
C SER A 495 10.82 -25.49 -29.25
N PRO A 496 11.09 -24.62 -30.25
CA PRO A 496 10.38 -24.63 -31.53
C PRO A 496 10.46 -25.97 -32.28
N ASP A 497 11.46 -26.80 -31.98
CA ASP A 497 11.67 -28.09 -32.61
C ASP A 497 11.02 -29.22 -31.81
N TYR A 498 9.71 -29.42 -31.97
CA TYR A 498 8.99 -30.71 -31.88
C TYR A 498 7.50 -30.43 -32.16
N GLY A 499 7.13 -30.37 -33.45
CA GLY A 499 5.74 -30.23 -33.89
C GLY A 499 5.60 -29.98 -35.37
#